data_AF-A0A444V2W9-F1
#
_entry.id   AF-A0A444V2W9-F1
#
_cell.length_a   1.000
_cell.length_b   1.000
_cell.length_c   1.000
_cell.angle_alpha   90.00
_cell.angle_beta   90.00
_cell.angle_gamma   90.00
#
_symmetry.space_group_name_H-M   'P 1'
#
loop_
_entity.id
_entity.type
_entity.pdbx_description
1 polymer ?
#
loop_
_entity_poly.entity_id
_entity_poly.type
_entity_poly.pdbx_seq_one_letter_code
_entity_poly.pdbx_strand_id
1 'polypeptide(L)'
;MTTIRKDRGMWTVNSLGRLGNQMGEYATLYVLAKQNNHQAYILPEMHEYLAPIFKITLPVLHSKINKNIQWKHYWLHDWMSNEYYNIPGDYVKLTGYPCSWTFYHHIKEDILREFTFHDFLKDEANRYLEGIKGSRENVTFIGVHVRRGDYVHVMRDAWKGVIADKAYIDKAMSYFRNKYQEPVFVVTSNGMEWCKENIDASKGDVCFSGDGAKRTLMLLKEMCISLVMEMNQSQQRTLLFLLTAITPS
;
A
#
# COMPACT_ATOMS: atom_id res chain seq x y z
N MET A 1 29.64 25.95 -26.20
CA MET A 1 28.62 25.03 -26.74
C MET A 1 27.65 24.71 -25.63
N THR A 2 26.50 25.38 -25.63
CA THR A 2 25.41 25.12 -24.68
C THR A 2 24.73 23.84 -25.14
N THR A 3 24.94 22.75 -24.42
CA THR A 3 24.22 21.49 -24.65
C THR A 3 22.74 21.76 -24.47
N ILE A 4 22.00 21.85 -25.59
CA ILE A 4 20.54 21.82 -25.58
C ILE A 4 20.18 20.51 -24.89
N ARG A 5 19.68 20.58 -23.65
CA ARG A 5 19.11 19.41 -22.96
C ARG A 5 18.03 18.89 -23.91
N LYS A 6 18.32 17.77 -24.58
CA LYS A 6 17.33 16.99 -25.30
C LYS A 6 16.19 16.76 -24.31
N ASP A 7 15.00 17.20 -24.66
CA ASP A 7 13.81 17.03 -23.83
C ASP A 7 13.76 15.57 -23.40
N ARG A 8 13.83 15.30 -22.09
CA ARG A 8 14.01 13.94 -21.55
C ARG A 8 12.71 13.16 -21.58
N GLY A 9 11.73 13.57 -22.39
CA GLY A 9 10.42 12.96 -22.44
C GLY A 9 9.69 12.99 -21.09
N MET A 10 8.51 12.39 -21.06
CA MET A 10 7.67 12.32 -19.87
C MET A 10 7.14 10.91 -19.73
N TRP A 11 7.23 10.35 -18.54
CA TRP A 11 6.66 9.06 -18.23
C TRP A 11 5.52 9.20 -17.22
N THR A 12 4.48 8.40 -17.40
CA THR A 12 3.36 8.33 -16.46
C THR A 12 2.89 6.88 -16.32
N VAL A 13 1.93 6.66 -15.43
CA VAL A 13 1.34 5.35 -15.15
C VAL A 13 -0.18 5.50 -15.06
N ASN A 14 -0.89 4.37 -15.12
CA ASN A 14 -2.29 4.32 -14.76
C ASN A 14 -2.55 4.81 -13.32
N SER A 15 -3.81 5.12 -13.02
CA SER A 15 -4.27 5.47 -11.67
C SER A 15 -5.52 4.64 -11.38
N LEU A 16 -5.34 3.32 -11.25
CA LEU A 16 -6.45 2.36 -11.21
C LEU A 16 -6.54 1.58 -9.90
N GLY A 17 -7.77 1.39 -9.42
CA GLY A 17 -8.06 0.60 -8.23
C GLY A 17 -7.83 1.34 -6.91
N ARG A 18 -7.68 0.57 -5.82
CA ARG A 18 -7.66 1.09 -4.44
C ARG A 18 -6.23 1.44 -4.01
N LEU A 19 -6.07 1.94 -2.77
CA LEU A 19 -4.79 2.46 -2.28
C LEU A 19 -3.56 1.60 -2.61
N GLY A 20 -3.59 0.29 -2.34
CA GLY A 20 -2.42 -0.57 -2.58
C GLY A 20 -1.98 -0.58 -4.05
N ASN A 21 -2.92 -0.47 -4.99
CA ASN A 21 -2.62 -0.35 -6.41
C ASN A 21 -2.05 1.03 -6.72
N GLN A 22 -2.64 2.10 -6.17
CA GLN A 22 -2.13 3.47 -6.34
C GLN A 22 -0.68 3.59 -5.85
N MET A 23 -0.37 3.03 -4.68
CA MET A 23 0.99 2.99 -4.13
C MET A 23 1.94 2.16 -5.01
N GLY A 24 1.50 1.00 -5.51
CA GLY A 24 2.29 0.15 -6.40
C GLY A 24 2.58 0.79 -7.75
N GLU A 25 1.57 1.40 -8.38
CA GLU A 25 1.69 2.15 -9.63
C GLU A 25 2.63 3.35 -9.47
N TYR A 26 2.46 4.13 -8.39
CA TYR A 26 3.36 5.24 -8.03
C TYR A 26 4.81 4.79 -7.88
N ALA A 27 5.05 3.77 -7.04
CA ALA A 27 6.40 3.26 -6.78
C ALA A 27 7.06 2.73 -8.06
N THR A 28 6.29 2.04 -8.90
CA THR A 28 6.77 1.50 -10.17
C THR A 28 7.14 2.63 -11.14
N LEU A 29 6.29 3.66 -11.27
CA LEU A 29 6.61 4.83 -12.08
C LEU A 29 7.90 5.52 -11.57
N TYR A 30 8.00 5.71 -10.26
CA TYR A 30 9.15 6.34 -9.63
C TYR A 30 10.46 5.61 -9.97
N VAL A 31 10.49 4.28 -9.78
CA VAL A 31 11.66 3.45 -10.08
C VAL A 31 11.99 3.51 -11.58
N LEU A 32 11.04 3.15 -12.43
CA LEU A 32 11.33 2.86 -13.83
C LEU A 32 11.68 4.13 -14.60
N ALA A 33 11.00 5.25 -14.32
CA ALA A 33 11.36 6.53 -14.93
C ALA A 33 12.77 6.97 -14.50
N LYS A 34 13.12 6.84 -13.21
CA LYS A 34 14.45 7.16 -12.70
C LYS A 34 15.54 6.28 -13.34
N GLN A 35 15.33 4.97 -13.44
CA GLN A 35 16.27 4.04 -14.05
C GLN A 35 16.48 4.29 -15.54
N ASN A 36 15.44 4.72 -16.25
CA ASN A 36 15.52 5.02 -17.68
C ASN A 36 15.84 6.50 -17.97
N ASN A 37 16.24 7.28 -16.96
CA ASN A 37 16.60 8.70 -17.08
C ASN A 37 15.47 9.62 -17.63
N HIS A 38 14.22 9.27 -17.38
CA HIS A 38 13.04 10.04 -17.77
C HIS A 38 12.38 10.75 -16.58
N GLN A 39 11.66 11.84 -16.86
CA GLN A 39 10.89 12.54 -15.84
C GLN A 39 9.54 11.85 -15.63
N ALA A 40 9.28 11.41 -14.39
CA ALA A 40 7.98 10.87 -13.99
C ALA A 40 6.98 11.99 -13.66
N TYR A 41 5.73 11.78 -14.07
CA TYR A 41 4.57 12.57 -13.66
C TYR A 41 3.40 11.66 -13.29
N ILE A 42 2.75 11.96 -12.18
CA ILE A 42 1.54 11.25 -11.74
C ILE A 42 0.29 11.90 -12.33
N LEU A 43 -0.77 11.12 -12.50
CA LEU A 43 -2.07 11.65 -12.92
C LEU A 43 -2.74 12.41 -11.76
N PRO A 44 -3.59 13.41 -12.05
CA PRO A 44 -4.32 14.16 -11.01
C PRO A 44 -5.10 13.27 -10.06
N GLU A 45 -5.73 12.21 -10.58
CA GLU A 45 -6.53 11.27 -9.80
C GLU A 45 -5.67 10.51 -8.77
N MET A 46 -4.45 10.14 -9.14
CA MET A 46 -3.50 9.48 -8.23
C MET A 46 -3.04 10.46 -7.14
N HIS A 47 -2.78 11.71 -7.50
CA HIS A 47 -2.41 12.75 -6.55
C HIS A 47 -3.53 13.01 -5.54
N GLU A 48 -4.78 13.15 -5.99
CA GLU A 48 -5.96 13.30 -5.12
C GLU A 48 -6.11 12.12 -4.14
N TYR A 49 -5.71 10.92 -4.57
CA TYR A 49 -5.77 9.73 -3.74
C TYR A 49 -4.64 9.65 -2.69
N LEU A 50 -3.40 9.93 -3.10
CA LEU A 50 -2.19 9.67 -2.31
C LEU A 50 -1.71 10.89 -1.51
N ALA A 51 -1.77 12.10 -2.07
CA ALA A 51 -1.22 13.30 -1.44
C ALA A 51 -1.87 13.66 -0.09
N PRO A 52 -3.17 13.39 0.16
CA PRO A 52 -3.75 13.61 1.49
C PRO A 52 -3.20 12.66 2.57
N ILE A 53 -2.54 11.58 2.19
CA ILE A 53 -2.03 10.53 3.08
C ILE A 53 -0.52 10.65 3.23
N PHE A 54 0.18 10.84 2.12
CA PHE A 54 1.63 10.76 2.01
C PHE A 54 2.24 12.06 1.48
N LYS A 55 3.49 12.32 1.88
CA LYS A 55 4.33 13.43 1.42
C LYS A 55 5.01 13.09 0.08
N ILE A 56 4.23 12.62 -0.91
CA ILE A 56 4.72 12.28 -2.25
C ILE A 56 5.29 13.50 -2.99
N THR A 57 6.31 13.30 -3.82
CA THR A 57 7.04 14.40 -4.47
C THR A 57 6.92 14.44 -5.99
N LEU A 58 6.57 13.33 -6.65
CA LEU A 58 6.37 13.33 -8.11
C LEU A 58 5.38 14.40 -8.56
N PRO A 59 5.72 15.19 -9.61
CA PRO A 59 4.88 16.26 -10.10
C PRO A 59 3.60 15.74 -10.76
N VAL A 60 2.53 16.53 -10.67
CA VAL A 60 1.24 16.21 -11.28
C VAL A 60 1.21 16.60 -12.76
N LEU A 61 0.82 15.67 -13.62
CA LEU A 61 0.57 15.91 -15.03
C LEU A 61 -0.75 16.64 -15.21
N HIS A 62 -0.72 17.90 -15.63
CA HIS A 62 -1.93 18.67 -15.87
C HIS A 62 -2.79 18.03 -16.99
N SER A 63 -4.10 17.87 -16.77
CA SER A 63 -4.99 17.11 -17.66
C SER A 63 -5.02 17.65 -19.10
N LYS A 64 -4.87 18.97 -19.29
CA LYS A 64 -4.76 19.57 -20.64
C LYS A 64 -3.52 19.10 -21.39
N ILE A 65 -2.39 18.96 -20.71
CA ILE A 65 -1.14 18.47 -21.30
C ILE A 65 -1.29 16.97 -21.60
N ASN A 66 -1.82 16.21 -20.64
CA ASN A 66 -2.03 14.77 -20.78
C ASN A 66 -2.81 14.39 -22.05
N LYS A 67 -3.86 15.16 -22.38
CA LYS A 67 -4.70 14.93 -23.58
C LYS A 67 -3.99 15.20 -24.91
N ASN A 68 -2.93 16.00 -24.90
CA ASN A 68 -2.20 16.40 -26.10
C ASN A 68 -0.95 15.54 -26.36
N ILE A 69 -0.55 14.69 -25.39
CA ILE A 69 0.58 13.78 -25.54
C ILE A 69 0.10 12.49 -26.19
N GLN A 70 0.78 12.07 -27.27
CA GLN A 70 0.62 10.74 -27.84
C GLN A 70 1.42 9.73 -27.02
N TRP A 71 0.75 9.09 -26.06
CA TRP A 71 1.37 8.12 -25.18
C TRP A 71 1.67 6.80 -25.88
N LYS A 72 2.91 6.33 -25.74
CA LYS A 72 3.22 4.92 -25.98
C LYS A 72 2.82 4.12 -24.75
N HIS A 73 1.79 3.31 -24.88
CA HIS A 73 1.37 2.40 -23.83
C HIS A 73 2.37 1.25 -23.71
N TYR A 74 2.85 0.99 -22.50
CA TYR A 74 3.80 -0.08 -22.21
C TYR A 74 3.27 -0.95 -21.07
N TRP A 75 2.94 -2.20 -21.39
CA TRP A 75 2.37 -3.15 -20.44
C TRP A 75 3.46 -3.78 -19.57
N LEU A 76 3.28 -3.71 -18.25
CA LEU A 76 4.18 -4.32 -17.28
C LEU A 76 3.63 -5.66 -16.80
N HIS A 77 4.55 -6.59 -16.54
CA HIS A 77 4.27 -7.80 -15.76
C HIS A 77 3.98 -7.42 -14.30
N ASP A 78 3.43 -8.37 -13.55
CA ASP A 78 3.29 -8.24 -12.10
C ASP A 78 4.60 -8.54 -11.35
N TRP A 79 5.73 -8.72 -12.04
CA TRP A 79 7.10 -8.85 -11.49
C TRP A 79 8.09 -7.95 -12.24
N MET A 80 9.22 -7.61 -11.60
CA MET A 80 10.32 -6.86 -12.22
C MET A 80 11.05 -7.72 -13.27
N SER A 81 11.18 -7.19 -14.49
CA SER A 81 11.84 -7.85 -15.62
C SER A 81 13.06 -7.05 -16.08
N ASN A 82 14.08 -7.74 -16.61
CA ASN A 82 15.29 -7.11 -17.13
C ASN A 82 15.02 -6.20 -18.34
N GLU A 83 13.91 -6.40 -19.05
CA GLU A 83 13.54 -5.53 -20.17
C GLU A 83 13.22 -4.09 -19.73
N TYR A 84 12.86 -3.89 -18.45
CA TYR A 84 12.48 -2.58 -17.92
C TYR A 84 13.68 -1.66 -17.67
N TYR A 85 14.91 -2.16 -17.77
CA TYR A 85 16.11 -1.34 -17.74
C TYR A 85 16.27 -0.46 -18.99
N ASN A 86 15.60 -0.81 -20.10
CA ASN A 86 15.68 -0.08 -21.36
C ASN A 86 14.32 -0.02 -22.05
N ILE A 87 13.32 0.62 -21.43
CA ILE A 87 12.00 0.78 -22.05
C ILE A 87 12.10 1.86 -23.14
N PRO A 88 11.77 1.53 -24.41
CA PRO A 88 11.93 2.49 -25.50
C PRO A 88 10.78 3.50 -25.55
N GLY A 89 11.11 4.78 -25.52
CA GLY A 89 10.20 5.88 -25.86
C GLY A 89 10.33 7.08 -24.93
N ASP A 90 10.19 8.28 -25.50
CA ASP A 90 10.25 9.52 -24.72
C ASP A 90 8.94 9.77 -23.95
N TYR A 91 7.80 9.38 -24.51
CA TYR A 91 6.47 9.61 -23.91
C TYR A 91 5.78 8.27 -23.62
N VAL A 92 6.00 7.72 -22.43
CA VAL A 92 5.54 6.37 -22.07
C VAL A 92 4.48 6.41 -20.98
N LYS A 93 3.38 5.67 -21.20
CA LYS A 93 2.38 5.40 -20.18
C LYS A 93 2.47 3.93 -19.78
N LEU A 94 2.97 3.68 -18.58
CA LEU A 94 3.06 2.36 -17.98
C LEU A 94 1.65 1.85 -17.65
N THR A 95 1.36 0.60 -18.02
CA THR A 95 0.07 -0.06 -17.80
C THR A 95 0.26 -1.45 -17.19
N GLY A 96 -0.84 -2.12 -16.80
CA GLY A 96 -0.80 -3.38 -16.07
C GLY A 96 -1.11 -3.18 -14.57
N TYR A 97 -0.73 -4.16 -13.75
CA TYR A 97 -0.89 -4.12 -12.29
C TYR A 97 0.44 -4.42 -11.58
N PRO A 98 1.45 -3.52 -11.70
CA PRO A 98 2.76 -3.74 -11.12
C PRO A 98 2.69 -3.58 -9.59
N CYS A 99 2.40 -4.70 -8.92
CA CYS A 99 2.13 -4.75 -7.49
C CYS A 99 3.13 -5.64 -6.75
N SER A 100 4.35 -5.78 -7.26
CA SER A 100 5.42 -6.59 -6.67
C SER A 100 6.54 -5.76 -6.07
N TRP A 101 6.99 -6.17 -4.88
CA TRP A 101 8.14 -5.61 -4.18
C TRP A 101 9.44 -5.70 -5.00
N THR A 102 9.49 -6.63 -5.96
CA THR A 102 10.64 -6.83 -6.85
C THR A 102 10.98 -5.56 -7.65
N PHE A 103 10.01 -4.69 -7.92
CA PHE A 103 10.25 -3.43 -8.63
C PHE A 103 11.10 -2.44 -7.83
N TYR A 104 10.97 -2.36 -6.51
CA TYR A 104 11.53 -1.24 -5.74
C TYR A 104 12.38 -1.64 -4.53
N HIS A 105 12.60 -2.94 -4.31
CA HIS A 105 13.42 -3.42 -3.20
C HIS A 105 14.83 -2.80 -3.14
N HIS A 106 15.40 -2.46 -4.30
CA HIS A 106 16.74 -1.89 -4.44
C HIS A 106 16.79 -0.36 -4.26
N ILE A 107 15.63 0.32 -4.17
CA ILE A 107 15.53 1.75 -3.84
C ILE A 107 14.58 1.99 -2.66
N LYS A 108 14.59 1.07 -1.71
CA LYS A 108 13.69 1.06 -0.55
C LYS A 108 13.61 2.43 0.12
N GLU A 109 14.77 3.03 0.38
CA GLU A 109 14.90 4.29 1.13
C GLU A 109 14.28 5.47 0.38
N ASP A 110 14.33 5.47 -0.96
CA ASP A 110 13.68 6.50 -1.78
C ASP A 110 12.17 6.36 -1.69
N ILE A 111 11.65 5.15 -1.90
CA ILE A 111 10.21 4.86 -1.83
C ILE A 111 9.63 5.19 -0.45
N LEU A 112 10.41 4.98 0.60
CA LEU A 112 10.02 5.36 1.96
C LEU A 112 9.88 6.85 2.19
N ARG A 113 10.77 7.64 1.59
CA ARG A 113 10.63 9.09 1.66
C ARG A 113 9.35 9.55 0.96
N GLU A 114 9.00 8.94 -0.17
CA GLU A 114 7.76 9.25 -0.89
C GLU A 114 6.49 8.87 -0.10
N PHE A 115 6.50 7.75 0.61
CA PHE A 115 5.36 7.28 1.41
C PHE A 115 5.46 7.65 2.90
N THR A 116 6.10 8.77 3.21
CA THR A 116 6.07 9.32 4.57
C THR A 116 4.71 9.95 4.85
N PHE A 117 4.04 9.55 5.93
CA PHE A 117 2.75 10.14 6.32
C PHE A 117 2.86 11.59 6.78
N HIS A 118 1.76 12.33 6.61
CA HIS A 118 1.58 13.63 7.26
C HIS A 118 1.51 13.51 8.78
N ASP A 119 2.00 14.53 9.50
CA ASP A 119 2.14 14.46 10.95
C ASP A 119 0.78 14.46 11.67
N PHE A 120 -0.20 15.23 11.17
CA PHE A 120 -1.57 15.24 11.71
C PHE A 120 -2.24 13.86 11.68
N LEU A 121 -1.88 13.03 10.70
CA LEU A 121 -2.38 11.67 10.58
C LEU A 121 -1.76 10.78 11.68
N LYS A 122 -0.45 10.90 11.89
CA LYS A 122 0.23 10.18 12.99
C LYS A 122 -0.36 10.55 14.34
N ASP A 123 -0.64 11.83 14.57
CA ASP A 123 -1.28 12.31 15.79
C ASP A 123 -2.71 11.78 15.97
N GLU A 124 -3.46 11.65 14.88
CA GLU A 124 -4.78 11.02 14.90
C GLU A 124 -4.71 9.53 15.25
N ALA A 125 -3.77 8.80 14.65
CA ALA A 125 -3.57 7.38 14.93
C ALA A 125 -3.09 7.14 16.36
N ASN A 126 -2.17 7.95 16.87
CA ASN A 126 -1.73 7.92 18.27
C ASN A 126 -2.88 8.16 19.23
N ARG A 127 -3.70 9.20 19.02
CA ARG A 127 -4.87 9.47 19.87
C ARG A 127 -5.87 8.32 19.85
N TYR A 128 -6.06 7.70 18.69
CA TYR A 128 -6.93 6.53 18.56
C TYR A 128 -6.39 5.33 19.35
N LEU A 129 -5.09 5.04 19.24
CA LEU A 129 -4.43 3.97 20.00
C LEU A 129 -4.49 4.21 21.50
N GLU A 130 -4.21 5.44 21.97
CA GLU A 130 -4.35 5.80 23.39
C GLU A 130 -5.78 5.61 23.90
N GLY A 131 -6.79 5.92 23.08
CA GLY A 131 -8.20 5.64 23.41
C GLY A 131 -8.49 4.14 23.59
N ILE A 132 -7.85 3.27 22.80
CA ILE A 132 -8.01 1.81 22.90
C ILE A 132 -7.19 1.22 24.06
N LYS A 133 -6.02 1.81 24.34
CA LYS A 133 -5.09 1.38 25.40
C LYS A 133 -5.82 1.20 26.73
N GLY A 134 -6.66 2.17 27.08
CA GLY A 134 -7.39 2.18 28.35
C GLY A 134 -6.43 2.21 29.54
N SER A 135 -6.66 1.33 30.53
CA SER A 135 -5.81 1.22 31.73
C SER A 135 -4.60 0.30 31.58
N ARG A 136 -4.35 -0.23 30.38
CA ARG A 136 -3.26 -1.19 30.15
C ARG A 136 -1.92 -0.47 30.09
N GLU A 137 -0.91 -1.01 30.75
CA GLU A 137 0.40 -0.33 30.87
C GLU A 137 1.38 -0.76 29.78
N ASN A 138 1.41 -2.06 29.42
CA ASN A 138 2.39 -2.64 28.50
C ASN A 138 1.75 -3.17 27.20
N VAL A 139 0.87 -2.36 26.60
CA VAL A 139 0.14 -2.76 25.40
C VAL A 139 1.05 -2.95 24.21
N THR A 140 0.89 -4.08 23.53
CA THR A 140 1.39 -4.27 22.17
C THR A 140 0.22 -4.24 21.19
N PHE A 141 0.12 -3.20 20.38
CA PHE A 141 -0.92 -3.14 19.36
C PHE A 141 -0.57 -4.03 18.15
N ILE A 142 -1.54 -4.83 17.71
CA ILE A 142 -1.44 -5.75 16.58
C ILE A 142 -2.46 -5.34 15.52
N GLY A 143 -2.02 -4.93 14.35
CA GLY A 143 -2.90 -4.52 13.26
C GLY A 143 -3.36 -5.75 12.50
N VAL A 144 -4.66 -6.04 12.50
CA VAL A 144 -5.23 -7.20 11.80
C VAL A 144 -5.98 -6.70 10.57
N HIS A 145 -5.47 -7.02 9.39
CA HIS A 145 -6.16 -6.68 8.14
C HIS A 145 -6.76 -7.90 7.47
N VAL A 146 -8.09 -7.92 7.38
CA VAL A 146 -8.87 -8.94 6.69
C VAL A 146 -9.41 -8.32 5.39
N ARG A 147 -9.05 -8.86 4.22
CA ARG A 147 -9.39 -8.27 2.92
C ARG A 147 -10.46 -9.11 2.22
N ARG A 148 -11.70 -8.71 2.45
CA ARG A 148 -12.91 -9.38 1.96
C ARG A 148 -13.58 -8.58 0.84
N GLY A 149 -14.91 -8.51 0.84
CA GLY A 149 -15.72 -7.85 -0.18
C GLY A 149 -15.49 -8.47 -1.56
N ASP A 150 -15.22 -7.62 -2.55
CA ASP A 150 -14.91 -8.03 -3.93
C ASP A 150 -13.80 -9.08 -4.02
N TYR A 151 -12.84 -9.05 -3.09
CA TYR A 151 -11.72 -9.98 -3.07
C TYR A 151 -12.14 -11.44 -2.89
N VAL A 152 -13.30 -11.69 -2.26
CA VAL A 152 -13.83 -13.05 -2.07
C VAL A 152 -14.11 -13.73 -3.41
N HIS A 153 -14.68 -12.98 -4.36
CA HIS A 153 -14.96 -13.49 -5.70
C HIS A 153 -13.72 -13.43 -6.58
N VAL A 154 -12.96 -12.33 -6.52
CA VAL A 154 -11.74 -12.16 -7.33
C VAL A 154 -10.71 -13.26 -7.04
N MET A 155 -10.49 -13.63 -5.78
CA MET A 155 -9.55 -14.71 -5.44
C MET A 155 -9.98 -16.05 -6.01
N ARG A 156 -11.26 -16.40 -5.89
CA ARG A 156 -11.79 -17.66 -6.41
C ARG A 156 -11.80 -17.68 -7.94
N ASP A 157 -12.35 -16.65 -8.55
CA ASP A 157 -12.75 -16.66 -9.97
C ASP A 157 -11.60 -16.24 -10.90
N ALA A 158 -10.77 -15.27 -10.48
CA ALA A 158 -9.66 -14.79 -11.29
C ALA A 158 -8.34 -15.46 -10.93
N TRP A 159 -8.05 -15.62 -9.62
CA TRP A 159 -6.74 -16.05 -9.16
C TRP A 159 -6.67 -17.51 -8.71
N LYS A 160 -7.81 -18.22 -8.65
CA LYS A 160 -7.94 -19.58 -8.11
C LYS A 160 -7.22 -19.75 -6.76
N GLY A 161 -7.21 -18.68 -5.96
CA GLY A 161 -6.51 -18.58 -4.69
C GLY A 161 -7.38 -18.95 -3.50
N VAL A 162 -6.74 -19.00 -2.33
CA VAL A 162 -7.39 -19.30 -1.04
C VAL A 162 -7.50 -18.01 -0.23
N ILE A 163 -8.62 -17.88 0.47
CA ILE A 163 -8.91 -16.77 1.39
C ILE A 163 -8.64 -17.27 2.80
N ALA A 164 -8.06 -16.43 3.67
CA ALA A 164 -7.79 -16.81 5.05
C ALA A 164 -9.11 -17.13 5.77
N ASP A 165 -9.27 -18.38 6.18
CA ASP A 165 -10.43 -18.80 6.93
C ASP A 165 -10.30 -18.44 8.42
N LYS A 166 -11.37 -18.69 9.18
CA LYS A 166 -11.39 -18.47 10.63
C LYS A 166 -10.22 -19.18 11.33
N ALA A 167 -9.91 -20.41 10.93
CA ALA A 167 -8.85 -21.21 11.56
C ALA A 167 -7.46 -20.58 11.38
N TYR A 168 -7.17 -20.03 10.20
CA TYR A 168 -5.94 -19.28 9.95
C TYR A 168 -5.85 -18.04 10.85
N ILE A 169 -6.92 -17.25 10.92
CA ILE A 169 -6.97 -16.02 11.72
C ILE A 169 -6.79 -16.33 13.20
N ASP A 170 -7.50 -17.34 13.72
CA ASP A 170 -7.40 -17.78 15.11
C ASP A 170 -5.98 -18.22 15.45
N LYS A 171 -5.33 -18.99 14.56
CA LYS A 171 -3.95 -19.44 14.74
C LYS A 171 -2.98 -18.25 14.78
N ALA A 172 -3.15 -17.29 13.88
CA ALA A 172 -2.28 -16.12 13.79
C ALA A 172 -2.47 -15.17 15.00
N MET A 173 -3.69 -14.92 15.44
CA MET A 173 -3.94 -14.14 16.66
C MET A 173 -3.45 -14.87 17.91
N SER A 174 -3.61 -16.20 17.98
CA SER A 174 -3.11 -17.01 19.10
C SER A 174 -1.58 -16.94 19.22
N TYR A 175 -0.86 -16.90 18.10
CA TYR A 175 0.59 -16.67 18.13
C TYR A 175 0.96 -15.38 18.86
N PHE A 176 0.27 -14.27 18.57
CA PHE A 176 0.54 -12.98 19.21
C PHE A 176 0.08 -12.93 20.66
N ARG A 177 -1.04 -13.59 20.99
CA ARG A 177 -1.51 -13.79 22.38
C ARG A 177 -0.49 -14.55 23.23
N ASN A 178 0.24 -15.49 22.64
CA ASN A 178 1.28 -16.24 23.35
C ASN A 178 2.63 -15.48 23.42
N LYS A 179 2.87 -14.56 22.49
CA LYS A 179 4.14 -13.84 22.37
C LYS A 179 4.20 -12.58 23.23
N TYR A 180 3.09 -11.86 23.36
CA TYR A 180 3.04 -10.57 24.05
C TYR A 180 2.18 -10.66 25.30
N GLN A 181 2.56 -9.91 26.34
CA GLN A 181 1.88 -9.91 27.63
C GLN A 181 0.47 -9.31 27.56
N GLU A 182 0.32 -8.15 26.90
CA GLU A 182 -0.96 -7.46 26.72
C GLU A 182 -1.17 -7.06 25.24
N PRO A 183 -1.44 -8.02 24.33
CA PRO A 183 -1.70 -7.69 22.94
C PRO A 183 -3.10 -7.09 22.79
N VAL A 184 -3.22 -6.06 21.95
CA VAL A 184 -4.51 -5.50 21.54
C VAL A 184 -4.61 -5.52 20.02
N PHE A 185 -5.58 -6.25 19.51
CA PHE A 185 -5.82 -6.44 18.08
C PHE A 185 -6.72 -5.35 17.52
N VAL A 186 -6.20 -4.55 16.61
CA VAL A 186 -6.97 -3.54 15.87
C VAL A 186 -7.38 -4.14 14.53
N VAL A 187 -8.63 -4.58 14.43
CA VAL A 187 -9.17 -5.27 13.25
C VAL A 187 -9.70 -4.26 12.25
N THR A 188 -9.24 -4.38 11.01
CA THR A 188 -9.59 -3.52 9.88
C THR A 188 -10.02 -4.41 8.71
N SER A 189 -11.18 -4.14 8.12
CA SER A 189 -11.71 -4.99 7.07
C SER A 189 -12.77 -4.28 6.24
N ASN A 190 -12.82 -4.58 4.94
CA ASN A 190 -13.94 -4.21 4.08
C ASN A 190 -15.05 -5.29 4.05
N GLY A 191 -14.97 -6.27 4.95
CA GLY A 191 -16.01 -7.24 5.28
C GLY A 191 -16.07 -7.39 6.79
N MET A 192 -16.40 -6.30 7.49
CA MET A 192 -16.33 -6.23 8.94
C MET A 192 -17.33 -7.17 9.63
N GLU A 193 -18.50 -7.39 9.06
CA GLU A 193 -19.49 -8.32 9.63
C GLU A 193 -18.95 -9.75 9.70
N TRP A 194 -18.30 -10.22 8.64
CA TRP A 194 -17.62 -11.52 8.65
C TRP A 194 -16.56 -11.58 9.77
N CYS A 195 -15.83 -10.47 10.00
CA CYS A 195 -14.83 -10.42 11.07
C CYS A 195 -15.46 -10.52 12.46
N LYS A 196 -16.57 -9.81 12.71
CA LYS A 196 -17.30 -9.89 13.99
C LYS A 196 -17.88 -11.29 14.24
N GLU A 197 -18.30 -11.98 13.18
CA GLU A 197 -18.81 -13.36 13.27
C GLU A 197 -17.71 -14.40 13.51
N ASN A 198 -16.49 -14.15 13.02
CA ASN A 198 -15.43 -15.16 12.97
C ASN A 198 -14.24 -14.89 13.90
N ILE A 199 -14.07 -13.68 14.42
CA ILE A 199 -12.99 -13.34 15.35
C ILE A 199 -13.50 -13.36 16.78
N ASP A 200 -12.89 -14.20 17.62
CA ASP A 200 -13.17 -14.25 19.05
C ASP A 200 -12.63 -13.01 19.77
N ALA A 201 -13.56 -12.14 20.16
CA ALA A 201 -13.34 -10.93 20.94
C ALA A 201 -13.67 -11.08 22.44
N SER A 202 -14.00 -12.29 22.92
CA SER A 202 -14.44 -12.52 24.31
C SER A 202 -13.40 -12.15 25.36
N LYS A 203 -12.12 -12.13 25.00
CA LYS A 203 -11.00 -11.74 25.87
C LYS A 203 -10.86 -10.23 26.08
N GLY A 204 -11.67 -9.41 25.40
CA GLY A 204 -11.59 -7.95 25.48
C GLY A 204 -10.31 -7.36 24.88
N ASP A 205 -9.58 -8.15 24.08
CA ASP A 205 -8.32 -7.78 23.43
C ASP A 205 -8.50 -7.40 21.95
N VAL A 206 -9.74 -7.34 21.44
CA VAL A 206 -10.06 -7.05 20.03
C VAL A 206 -10.86 -5.75 19.92
N CYS A 207 -10.37 -4.84 19.07
CA CYS A 207 -11.06 -3.63 18.67
C CYS A 207 -11.42 -3.71 17.17
N PHE A 208 -12.70 -3.74 16.85
CA PHE A 208 -13.19 -3.68 15.47
C PHE A 208 -13.26 -2.23 14.99
N SER A 209 -12.24 -1.81 14.26
CA SER A 209 -12.14 -0.44 13.76
C SER A 209 -12.82 -0.38 12.38
N GLY A 210 -14.06 0.11 12.36
CA GLY A 210 -14.93 0.15 11.17
C GLY A 210 -14.43 1.08 10.05
N ASP A 211 -15.13 1.05 8.89
CA ASP A 211 -14.77 1.78 7.65
C ASP A 211 -14.64 3.31 7.75
N GLY A 212 -14.98 3.91 8.90
CA GLY A 212 -15.02 5.37 9.11
C GLY A 212 -13.66 6.07 9.18
N ALA A 213 -12.56 5.32 9.32
CA ALA A 213 -11.23 5.89 9.55
C ALA A 213 -10.17 5.33 8.56
N LYS A 214 -10.50 5.16 7.27
CA LYS A 214 -9.61 4.51 6.28
C LYS A 214 -8.15 5.01 6.31
N ARG A 215 -7.94 6.31 6.56
CA ARG A 215 -6.62 6.96 6.63
C ARG A 215 -5.90 6.64 7.95
N THR A 216 -6.60 6.74 9.08
CA THR A 216 -6.12 6.41 10.43
C THR A 216 -5.79 4.93 10.54
N LEU A 217 -6.64 4.06 10.00
CA LEU A 217 -6.47 2.60 9.93
C LEU A 217 -5.22 2.17 9.17
N MET A 218 -4.76 2.94 8.18
CA MET A 218 -3.51 2.64 7.46
C MET A 218 -2.29 2.88 8.33
N LEU A 219 -2.29 3.96 9.09
CA LEU A 219 -1.21 4.24 10.04
C LEU A 219 -1.19 3.21 11.16
N LEU A 220 -2.37 2.75 11.59
CA LEU A 220 -2.45 1.67 12.58
C LEU A 220 -1.78 0.40 12.07
N LYS A 221 -1.82 0.09 10.76
CA LYS A 221 -1.06 -1.06 10.23
C LYS A 221 0.45 -0.90 10.37
N GLU A 222 0.96 0.31 10.43
CA GLU A 222 2.39 0.55 10.60
C GLU A 222 2.80 0.73 12.04
N MET A 223 2.00 1.44 12.82
CA MET A 223 2.26 1.64 14.25
C MET A 223 2.04 0.37 15.06
N CYS A 224 1.30 -0.60 14.51
CA CYS A 224 1.10 -1.90 15.11
C CYS A 224 1.97 -2.95 14.42
N ILE A 225 2.21 -4.06 15.11
CA ILE A 225 2.75 -5.25 14.46
C ILE A 225 1.70 -5.75 13.47
N SER A 226 2.02 -5.69 12.18
CA SER A 226 1.09 -5.97 11.10
C SER A 226 0.90 -7.47 10.87
N LEU A 227 -0.35 -7.92 10.93
CA LEU A 227 -0.82 -9.21 10.46
C LEU A 227 -1.76 -8.99 9.25
N VAL A 228 -1.21 -9.18 8.05
CA VAL A 228 -1.96 -9.06 6.79
C VAL A 228 -2.38 -10.46 6.35
N MET A 229 -3.68 -10.74 6.34
CA MET A 229 -4.15 -12.13 6.21
C MET A 229 -4.60 -12.51 4.81
N GLU A 230 -4.85 -11.55 3.90
CA GLU A 230 -5.46 -11.85 2.60
C GLU A 230 -4.95 -10.91 1.48
N MET A 231 -3.73 -11.17 1.01
CA MET A 231 -3.25 -10.66 -0.27
C MET A 231 -2.52 -11.81 -0.98
N ASN A 232 -2.38 -11.79 -2.31
CA ASN A 232 -1.50 -12.77 -2.96
C ASN A 232 -0.04 -12.55 -2.49
N GLN A 233 0.84 -13.55 -2.54
CA GLN A 233 2.20 -13.45 -1.96
C GLN A 233 2.98 -12.21 -2.46
N SER A 234 2.79 -11.82 -3.73
CA SER A 234 3.43 -10.65 -4.32
C SER A 234 2.93 -9.36 -3.67
N GLN A 235 1.61 -9.22 -3.54
CA GLN A 235 0.93 -8.09 -2.90
C GLN A 235 1.16 -8.05 -1.39
N GLN A 236 1.19 -9.19 -0.70
CA GLN A 236 1.57 -9.26 0.72
C GLN A 236 2.99 -8.75 0.91
N ARG A 237 3.94 -9.20 0.09
CA ARG A 237 5.34 -8.77 0.20
C ARG A 237 5.50 -7.30 -0.17
N THR A 238 4.77 -6.80 -1.16
CA THR A 238 4.69 -5.39 -1.54
C THR A 238 4.17 -4.53 -0.41
N LEU A 239 2.99 -4.86 0.12
CA LEU A 239 2.40 -4.09 1.19
C LEU A 239 3.20 -4.23 2.49
N LEU A 240 3.66 -5.42 2.84
CA LEU A 240 4.53 -5.63 4.01
C LEU A 240 5.87 -4.91 3.83
N PHE A 241 6.46 -4.89 2.64
CA PHE A 241 7.68 -4.13 2.35
C PHE A 241 7.45 -2.64 2.51
N LEU A 242 6.32 -2.10 2.04
CA LEU A 242 5.98 -0.69 2.21
C LEU A 242 5.69 -0.38 3.69
N LEU A 243 4.90 -1.21 4.38
CA LEU A 243 4.51 -1.03 5.79
C LEU A 243 5.67 -1.21 6.78
N THR A 244 6.51 -2.24 6.66
CA THR A 244 7.68 -2.50 7.54
C THR A 244 8.78 -1.46 7.42
N ALA A 245 8.65 -0.57 6.46
CA ALA A 245 9.67 0.34 6.06
C ALA A 245 9.29 1.78 6.47
N ILE A 246 8.01 2.03 6.76
CA ILE A 246 7.51 3.30 7.30
C ILE A 246 7.34 3.23 8.85
N THR A 247 7.45 2.03 9.44
CA THR A 247 7.58 1.87 10.91
C THR A 247 8.91 2.47 11.40
N PRO A 248 8.93 3.38 12.40
CA PRO A 248 10.17 3.75 13.06
C PRO A 248 10.71 2.53 13.82
N SER A 249 12.02 2.29 13.71
CA SER A 249 12.77 1.40 14.61
C SER A 249 12.69 1.87 16.05
#